data_AF-A0A661F913-F1
#
_entry.id   AF-A0A661F913-F1
#
_cell.length_a   1.000
_cell.length_b   1.000
_cell.length_c   1.000
_cell.angle_alpha   90.00
_cell.angle_beta   90.00
_cell.angle_gamma   90.00
#
_symmetry.space_group_name_H-M   'P 1'
#
loop_
_entity.id
_entity.type
_entity.pdbx_description
1 polymer ?
#
loop_
_entity_poly.entity_id
_entity_poly.type
_entity_poly.pdbx_seq_one_letter_code
_entity_poly.pdbx_strand_id
1 'polypeptide(L)'
;MTIKNQEKIAAAVAQSDVAPKEFIIGVHKVTATTKLKYKANPKRKNSKAWLRYESYQKARTFGEYQKLNQDKQAIPDLKHDLNKEFVKIA
;
A
#
# COMPACT_ATOMS: atom_id res chain seq x y z
N MET A 1 21.20 -14.10 -38.09
CA MET A 1 21.50 -13.06 -37.07
C MET A 1 20.19 -12.34 -36.76
N THR A 2 19.40 -12.89 -35.83
CA THR A 2 19.24 -12.40 -34.43
C THR A 2 18.38 -11.14 -34.34
N ILE A 3 17.05 -11.32 -34.38
CA ILE A 3 16.11 -10.32 -33.86
C ILE A 3 15.94 -10.63 -32.36
N LYS A 4 16.74 -9.97 -31.52
CA LYS A 4 16.57 -9.95 -30.05
C LYS A 4 16.04 -8.57 -29.66
N ASN A 5 14.74 -8.34 -29.88
CA ASN A 5 14.08 -7.08 -29.53
C ASN A 5 12.92 -7.33 -28.55
N GLN A 6 13.20 -8.05 -27.44
CA GLN A 6 12.19 -8.35 -26.41
C GLN A 6 12.63 -8.09 -24.96
N GLU A 7 13.80 -7.51 -24.68
CA GLU A 7 14.29 -7.38 -23.28
C GLU A 7 14.52 -5.94 -22.79
N LYS A 8 13.83 -4.94 -23.35
CA LYS A 8 13.96 -3.54 -22.88
C LYS A 8 12.66 -2.86 -22.43
N ILE A 9 11.61 -3.63 -22.13
CA ILE A 9 10.32 -3.07 -21.66
C ILE A 9 10.01 -3.44 -20.19
N ALA A 10 10.95 -4.07 -19.48
CA ALA A 10 10.74 -4.48 -18.08
C ALA A 10 11.38 -3.55 -17.03
N ALA A 11 12.16 -2.54 -17.43
CA ALA A 11 12.93 -1.69 -16.50
C ALA A 11 12.57 -0.19 -16.55
N ALA A 12 11.60 0.22 -17.35
CA ALA A 12 11.33 1.64 -17.64
C ALA A 12 10.22 2.29 -16.80
N VAL A 13 9.68 1.61 -15.77
CA VAL A 13 8.61 2.19 -14.91
C VAL A 13 9.04 2.36 -13.45
N ALA A 14 10.28 2.01 -13.09
CA ALA A 14 10.71 1.93 -11.69
C ALA A 14 11.56 3.12 -11.20
N GLN A 15 12.02 4.02 -12.07
CA GLN A 15 12.94 5.09 -11.67
C GLN A 15 12.52 6.41 -12.32
N SER A 16 11.57 7.09 -11.68
CA SER A 16 11.52 8.55 -11.78
C SER A 16 12.18 9.10 -10.52
N ASP A 17 13.33 9.72 -10.72
CA ASP A 17 14.15 10.45 -9.75
C ASP A 17 13.40 11.67 -9.17
N VAL A 18 12.34 11.41 -8.43
CA VAL A 18 11.73 12.36 -7.52
C VAL A 18 11.94 11.76 -6.14
N ALA A 19 12.65 12.47 -5.26
CA ALA A 19 12.81 12.06 -3.86
C ALA A 19 11.49 11.44 -3.36
N PRO A 20 11.50 10.19 -2.87
CA PRO A 20 10.28 9.43 -2.65
C PRO A 20 9.41 10.25 -1.71
N LYS A 21 8.26 10.71 -2.21
CA LYS A 21 7.38 11.58 -1.43
C LYS A 21 7.08 10.90 -0.11
N GLU A 22 7.61 11.45 0.96
CA GLU A 22 7.45 10.91 2.30
C GLU A 22 6.10 11.34 2.85
N PHE A 23 5.42 10.41 3.50
CA PHE A 23 4.15 10.63 4.16
C PHE A 23 4.29 10.22 5.62
N ILE A 24 3.63 10.98 6.52
CA ILE A 24 3.59 10.66 7.94
C ILE A 24 2.20 10.12 8.26
N ILE A 25 2.14 8.87 8.73
CA ILE A 25 0.91 8.19 9.15
C ILE A 25 1.03 7.89 10.64
N GLY A 26 0.44 8.76 11.46
CA GLY A 26 0.63 8.70 12.91
C GLY A 26 2.08 9.01 13.28
N VAL A 27 2.82 8.01 13.76
CA VAL A 27 4.25 8.10 14.10
C VAL A 27 5.16 7.48 13.05
N HIS A 28 4.60 6.90 11.99
CA HIS A 28 5.36 6.17 10.99
C HIS A 28 5.62 7.04 9.75
N LYS A 29 6.88 7.09 9.32
CA LYS A 29 7.27 7.62 8.02
C LYS A 29 7.13 6.52 6.97
N VAL A 30 6.38 6.78 5.90
CA VAL A 30 6.15 5.83 4.81
C VAL A 30 6.39 6.51 3.47
N THR A 31 6.86 5.74 2.51
CA THR A 31 7.03 6.11 1.10
C THR A 31 6.19 5.17 0.24
N ALA A 32 6.06 5.44 -1.05
CA ALA A 32 5.30 4.59 -1.96
C ALA A 32 5.79 3.13 -1.99
N THR A 33 7.07 2.87 -1.71
CA THR A 33 7.68 1.54 -1.69
C THR A 33 7.64 0.85 -0.33
N THR A 34 7.19 1.54 0.73
CA THR A 34 7.07 0.96 2.07
C THR A 34 6.14 -0.24 2.06
N LYS A 35 6.63 -1.39 2.53
CA LYS A 35 5.87 -2.64 2.55
C LYS A 35 4.87 -2.64 3.69
N LEU A 36 3.68 -3.16 3.40
CA LEU A 36 2.58 -3.31 4.36
C LEU A 36 2.28 -4.80 4.54
N LYS A 37 2.28 -5.26 5.79
CA LYS A 37 1.90 -6.62 6.18
C LYS A 37 0.59 -6.55 6.97
N TYR A 38 -0.42 -7.26 6.48
CA TYR A 38 -1.75 -7.30 7.08
C TYR A 38 -1.93 -8.59 7.88
N LYS A 39 -2.54 -8.48 9.06
CA LYS A 39 -3.12 -9.61 9.76
C LYS A 39 -4.48 -9.96 9.15
N ALA A 40 -5.00 -11.14 9.50
CA ALA A 40 -6.40 -11.48 9.22
C ALA A 40 -7.33 -10.40 9.78
N ASN A 41 -8.35 -10.05 9.00
CA ASN A 41 -9.28 -8.97 9.31
C ASN A 41 -10.00 -9.21 10.65
N PRO A 42 -9.70 -8.43 11.71
CA PRO A 42 -10.26 -8.64 13.04
C PRO A 42 -11.66 -8.02 13.19
N LYS A 43 -12.15 -7.33 12.14
CA LYS A 43 -13.40 -6.56 12.19
C LYS A 43 -14.59 -7.51 12.04
N ARG A 44 -15.74 -7.11 12.58
CA ARG A 44 -16.98 -7.91 12.46
C ARG A 44 -17.34 -8.12 10.99
N LYS A 45 -17.45 -9.39 10.56
CA LYS A 45 -17.81 -9.78 9.18
C LYS A 45 -19.05 -9.01 8.69
N ASN A 46 -19.04 -8.62 7.41
CA ASN A 46 -20.10 -7.83 6.74
C ASN A 46 -20.36 -6.42 7.31
N SER A 47 -19.54 -5.92 8.24
CA SER A 47 -19.59 -4.50 8.62
C SER A 47 -18.92 -3.60 7.58
N LYS A 48 -19.27 -2.31 7.56
CA LYS A 48 -18.62 -1.33 6.67
C LYS A 48 -17.09 -1.32 6.82
N ALA A 49 -16.60 -1.39 8.05
CA ALA A 49 -15.16 -1.39 8.32
C ALA A 49 -14.48 -2.70 7.88
N TRP A 50 -15.19 -3.84 7.99
CA TRP A 50 -14.72 -5.12 7.46
C TRP A 50 -14.57 -5.08 5.94
N LEU A 51 -15.57 -4.58 5.22
CA LEU A 51 -15.53 -4.46 3.75
C LEU A 51 -14.37 -3.58 3.27
N ARG A 52 -14.09 -2.47 3.97
CA ARG A 52 -12.93 -1.62 3.64
C ARG A 52 -11.62 -2.36 3.87
N TYR A 53 -11.46 -3.02 5.03
CA TYR A 53 -10.25 -3.79 5.33
C TYR A 53 -10.01 -4.91 4.31
N GLU A 54 -11.05 -5.63 3.91
CA GLU A 54 -10.96 -6.64 2.84
C GLU A 54 -10.48 -6.05 1.50
N SER A 55 -10.87 -4.81 1.19
CA SER A 55 -10.45 -4.13 -0.03
C SER A 55 -8.95 -3.82 0.01
N TYR A 56 -8.48 -3.19 1.09
CA TYR A 56 -7.12 -2.66 1.13
C TYR A 56 -6.04 -3.64 1.58
N GLN A 57 -6.38 -4.73 2.28
CA GLN A 57 -5.41 -5.76 2.67
C GLN A 57 -4.76 -6.49 1.47
N LYS A 58 -5.30 -6.26 0.27
CA LYS A 58 -4.73 -6.73 -1.01
C LYS A 58 -3.44 -6.00 -1.38
N ALA A 59 -3.27 -4.76 -0.92
CA ALA A 59 -2.04 -4.00 -1.13
C ALA A 59 -0.85 -4.72 -0.47
N ARG A 60 0.34 -4.56 -1.05
CA ARG A 60 1.62 -5.00 -0.49
C ARG A 60 2.53 -3.82 -0.17
N THR A 61 2.28 -2.67 -0.79
CA THR A 61 3.00 -1.42 -0.54
C THR A 61 2.05 -0.26 -0.23
N PHE A 62 2.56 0.81 0.38
CA PHE A 62 1.77 2.02 0.61
C PHE A 62 1.32 2.70 -0.68
N GLY A 63 2.14 2.66 -1.75
CA GLY A 63 1.74 3.19 -3.05
C GLY A 63 0.55 2.42 -3.65
N GLU A 64 0.53 1.09 -3.52
CA GLU A 64 -0.64 0.28 -3.90
C GLU A 64 -1.85 0.56 -3.01
N TYR A 65 -1.63 0.74 -1.71
CA TYR A 65 -2.69 1.09 -0.76
C TYR A 65 -3.40 2.38 -1.18
N GLN A 66 -2.64 3.43 -1.53
CA GLN A 66 -3.18 4.71 -1.99
C GLN A 66 -3.93 4.58 -3.33
N LYS A 67 -3.44 3.74 -4.25
CA LYS A 67 -4.11 3.49 -5.54
C LYS A 67 -5.45 2.77 -5.35
N LEU A 68 -5.50 1.77 -4.47
CA LEU A 68 -6.71 1.00 -4.17
C LEU A 68 -7.72 1.78 -3.32
N ASN A 69 -7.27 2.77 -2.54
CA ASN A 69 -8.10 3.47 -1.58
C ASN A 69 -7.94 4.98 -1.73
N GLN A 70 -8.75 5.55 -2.61
CA GLN A 70 -8.83 7.00 -2.83
C GLN A 70 -9.86 7.68 -1.90
N ASP A 71 -10.52 6.91 -1.03
CA ASP A 71 -11.43 7.45 -0.03
C ASP A 71 -10.65 8.29 1.00
N LYS A 72 -11.23 9.42 1.40
CA LYS A 72 -10.73 10.29 2.47
C LYS A 72 -10.52 9.52 3.79
N GLN A 73 -11.26 8.43 4.01
CA GLN A 73 -11.14 7.57 5.19
C GLN A 73 -9.98 6.58 5.16
N ALA A 74 -9.30 6.40 4.02
CA ALA A 74 -8.22 5.44 3.89
C ALA A 74 -7.05 5.74 4.85
N ILE A 75 -6.56 6.97 4.85
CA ILE A 75 -5.42 7.34 5.72
C ILE A 75 -5.76 7.22 7.22
N PRO A 76 -6.94 7.71 7.70
CA PRO A 76 -7.39 7.44 9.06
C PRO A 76 -7.52 5.95 9.41
N ASP A 77 -8.08 5.12 8.51
CA ASP A 77 -8.22 3.68 8.72
C ASP A 77 -6.84 3.00 8.82
N LEU A 78 -5.90 3.35 7.94
CA LEU A 78 -4.53 2.83 8.00
C LEU A 78 -3.81 3.24 9.28
N LYS A 79 -3.95 4.50 9.71
CA LYS A 79 -3.38 4.99 10.98
C LYS A 79 -3.95 4.19 12.17
N HIS A 80 -5.27 3.97 12.18
CA HIS A 80 -5.92 3.19 13.22
C HIS A 80 -5.40 1.75 13.25
N ASP A 81 -5.32 1.10 12.08
CA ASP A 81 -4.89 -0.28 11.96
C ASP A 81 -3.40 -0.48 12.27
N LEU A 82 -2.54 0.49 11.95
CA LEU A 82 -1.13 0.51 12.38
C LEU A 82 -1.03 0.60 13.91
N ASN A 83 -1.79 1.51 14.53
CA ASN A 83 -1.82 1.68 15.98
C ASN A 83 -2.37 0.45 16.72
N LYS A 84 -3.29 -0.30 16.09
CA LYS A 84 -3.83 -1.56 16.61
C LYS A 84 -3.01 -2.79 16.21
N GLU A 85 -1.89 -2.59 15.50
CA GLU A 85 -1.05 -3.64 14.94
C GLU A 85 -1.80 -4.65 14.04
N PHE A 86 -2.92 -4.25 13.44
CA PHE A 86 -3.60 -5.03 12.40
C PHE A 86 -2.82 -4.96 11.08
N VAL A 87 -2.13 -3.84 10.88
CA VAL A 87 -1.14 -3.64 9.81
C VAL A 87 0.21 -3.36 10.43
N LYS A 88 1.27 -3.86 9.82
CA LYS A 88 2.66 -3.55 10.18
C LYS A 88 3.43 -3.06 8.96
N ILE A 89 4.30 -2.09 9.19
CA ILE A 89 5.30 -1.67 8.20
C ILE A 89 6.47 -2.64 8.28
N ALA A 90 7.01 -3.04 7.13
CA ALA A 90 8.09 -4.02 7.00
C ALA A 90 9.23 -3.52 6.11
#